data_AF-A0A1W2A9M8-F1
#
_entry.id   AF-A0A1W2A9M8-F1
#
_cell.length_a   1.000
_cell.length_b   1.000
_cell.length_c   1.000
_cell.angle_alpha   90.00
_cell.angle_beta   90.00
_cell.angle_gamma   90.00
#
_symmetry.space_group_name_H-M   'P 1'
#
loop_
_entity.id
_entity.type
_entity.pdbx_description
1 polymer ?
#
loop_
_entity_poly.entity_id
_entity_poly.type
_entity_poly.pdbx_seq_one_letter_code
_entity_poly.pdbx_strand_id
1 'polypeptide(L)'
;MEPEKLALRPRDVRFNWSALPAHWIPGEPFATHVLNVMHLLLPEGERWFVEVFKEALPLITDERLREEVVGFIGQEAMHASAHQGAQDHLVNHGIDPGPYVRQLEWFFRVRLNRPDGGRRWLVSRLAVIAAVEHMTAFLSQWVLDSPKLDEAKADPTMLDLLRWHGAEEVEHRSVAFDLFMHIDGRFANRAAAMAVAVPFLVWQWSRGVRYLMASDPRTTQKARWRDIVKAGRRGLVPSTPHLARSTLRYFKRSYHPSQEGSTSQAVAYLASSPAALAAGQ
;
A
#
# COMPACT_ATOMS: atom_id res chain seq x y z
N MET A 1 -13.58 15.93 15.92
CA MET A 1 -14.38 14.69 16.10
C MET A 1 -14.10 13.83 14.88
N GLU A 2 -13.84 12.54 15.05
CA GLU A 2 -13.74 11.63 13.91
C GLU A 2 -15.11 11.57 13.21
N PRO A 3 -15.16 11.65 11.86
CA PRO A 3 -16.42 11.57 11.13
C PRO A 3 -17.08 10.21 11.35
N GLU A 4 -18.42 10.19 11.38
CA GLU A 4 -19.20 8.96 11.26
C GLU A 4 -18.90 8.35 9.88
N LYS A 5 -18.77 7.01 9.82
CA LYS A 5 -18.19 6.24 8.71
C LYS A 5 -18.47 6.83 7.31
N LEU A 6 -17.41 7.04 6.54
CA LEU A 6 -17.45 7.66 5.21
C LEU A 6 -17.84 6.66 4.13
N ALA A 7 -18.64 7.11 3.17
CA ALA A 7 -18.86 6.36 1.93
C ALA A 7 -17.58 6.44 1.08
N LEU A 8 -16.98 5.29 0.80
CA LEU A 8 -15.78 5.17 -0.03
C LEU A 8 -16.14 5.43 -1.50
N ARG A 9 -15.45 6.38 -2.13
CA ARG A 9 -15.70 6.76 -3.52
C ARG A 9 -14.37 6.81 -4.29
N PRO A 10 -14.24 6.06 -5.40
CA PRO A 10 -13.06 6.17 -6.24
C PRO A 10 -12.91 7.57 -6.83
N ARG A 11 -11.67 8.04 -6.91
CA ARG A 11 -11.29 9.31 -7.53
C ARG A 11 -10.38 9.02 -8.72
N ASP A 12 -10.78 9.43 -9.93
CA ASP A 12 -9.97 9.27 -11.16
C ASP A 12 -8.87 10.34 -11.21
N VAL A 13 -7.85 10.15 -10.37
CA VAL A 13 -6.73 11.08 -10.25
C VAL A 13 -5.70 10.91 -11.38
N ARG A 14 -5.05 12.01 -11.75
CA ARG A 14 -3.95 12.01 -12.72
C ARG A 14 -2.78 12.81 -12.19
N PHE A 15 -1.58 12.32 -12.44
CA PHE A 15 -0.34 12.94 -12.03
C PHE A 15 0.51 13.30 -13.25
N ASN A 16 1.21 14.43 -13.19
CA ASN A 16 2.12 14.85 -14.25
C ASN A 16 3.56 14.42 -13.93
N TRP A 17 4.03 13.37 -14.60
CA TRP A 17 5.36 12.81 -14.41
C TRP A 17 6.48 13.56 -15.14
N SER A 18 6.17 14.50 -16.04
CA SER A 18 7.15 15.05 -17.00
C SER A 18 8.35 15.74 -16.35
N ALA A 19 8.15 16.37 -15.19
CA ALA A 19 9.17 17.11 -14.45
C ALA A 19 9.76 16.34 -13.26
N LEU A 20 9.22 15.15 -12.94
CA LEU A 20 9.61 14.38 -11.78
C LEU A 20 11.05 13.84 -11.96
N PRO A 21 12.01 14.11 -11.07
CA PRO A 21 13.33 13.53 -11.17
C PRO A 21 13.30 12.02 -10.81
N ALA A 22 14.28 11.25 -11.30
CA ALA A 22 14.40 9.82 -10.94
C ALA A 22 14.58 9.61 -9.43
N HIS A 23 15.39 10.47 -8.79
CA HIS A 23 15.48 10.60 -7.34
C HIS A 23 14.66 11.78 -6.89
N TRP A 24 13.38 11.51 -6.66
CA TRP A 24 12.43 12.51 -6.16
C TRP A 24 12.64 12.87 -4.70
N ILE A 25 13.52 12.18 -3.97
CA ILE A 25 14.11 12.70 -2.72
C ILE A 25 15.55 13.13 -3.04
N PRO A 26 15.83 14.45 -3.09
CA PRO A 26 17.14 14.98 -3.46
C PRO A 26 18.30 14.37 -2.64
N GLY A 27 19.29 13.80 -3.33
CA GLY A 27 20.48 13.21 -2.70
C GLY A 27 20.24 11.89 -1.96
N GLU A 28 19.04 11.30 -2.05
CA GLU A 28 18.65 10.12 -1.28
C GLU A 28 18.19 8.97 -2.19
N PRO A 29 19.09 8.37 -3.00
CA PRO A 29 18.75 7.26 -3.90
C PRO A 29 18.14 6.07 -3.15
N PHE A 30 18.71 5.73 -1.98
CA PHE A 30 18.22 4.62 -1.18
C PHE A 30 16.80 4.86 -0.64
N ALA A 31 16.51 6.04 -0.07
CA ALA A 31 15.18 6.33 0.45
C ALA A 31 14.15 6.43 -0.69
N THR A 32 14.52 7.08 -1.80
CA THR A 32 13.72 7.13 -3.02
C THR A 32 13.34 5.72 -3.46
N HIS A 33 14.31 4.82 -3.60
CA HIS A 33 14.04 3.46 -4.07
C HIS A 33 13.34 2.58 -3.05
N VAL A 34 13.53 2.80 -1.74
CA VAL A 34 12.69 2.15 -0.70
C VAL A 34 11.23 2.47 -0.92
N LEU A 35 10.89 3.72 -1.22
CA LEU A 35 9.51 4.12 -1.44
C LEU A 35 9.03 3.69 -2.84
N ASN A 36 9.86 3.79 -3.88
CA ASN A 36 9.50 3.34 -5.23
C ASN A 36 9.08 1.87 -5.31
N VAL A 37 9.57 0.99 -4.43
CA VAL A 37 9.14 -0.43 -4.44
C VAL A 37 7.63 -0.57 -4.33
N MET A 38 6.93 0.34 -3.64
CA MET A 38 5.48 0.26 -3.55
C MET A 38 4.81 0.36 -4.92
N HIS A 39 5.35 1.18 -5.84
CA HIS A 39 4.84 1.31 -7.20
C HIS A 39 4.97 0.03 -8.00
N LEU A 40 5.87 -0.88 -7.61
CA LEU A 40 6.07 -2.18 -8.26
C LEU A 40 5.22 -3.27 -7.60
N LEU A 41 5.00 -3.18 -6.28
CA LEU A 41 4.37 -4.23 -5.48
C LEU A 41 2.86 -4.05 -5.36
N LEU A 42 2.40 -2.83 -5.07
CA LEU A 42 1.01 -2.55 -4.77
C LEU A 42 0.10 -2.80 -5.98
N PRO A 43 0.40 -2.36 -7.23
CA PRO A 43 -0.53 -2.55 -8.34
C PRO A 43 -0.90 -4.01 -8.62
N GLU A 44 0.05 -4.93 -8.51
CA GLU A 44 -0.26 -6.36 -8.67
C GLU A 44 -1.03 -6.94 -7.48
N GLY A 45 -0.75 -6.43 -6.27
CA GLY A 45 -1.48 -6.80 -5.06
C GLY A 45 -2.92 -6.32 -5.09
N GLU A 46 -3.15 -5.04 -5.39
CA GLU A 46 -4.46 -4.38 -5.43
C GLU A 46 -5.37 -5.01 -6.49
N ARG A 47 -4.83 -5.29 -7.69
CA ARG A 47 -5.56 -6.06 -8.71
C ARG A 47 -5.97 -7.44 -8.20
N TRP A 48 -5.11 -8.11 -7.43
CA TRP A 48 -5.45 -9.37 -6.79
C TRP A 48 -6.49 -9.19 -5.67
N PHE A 49 -6.44 -8.11 -4.89
CA PHE A 49 -7.45 -7.80 -3.86
C PHE A 49 -8.83 -7.67 -4.48
N VAL A 50 -8.93 -6.90 -5.58
CA VAL A 50 -10.16 -6.70 -6.34
C VAL A 50 -10.79 -8.03 -6.76
N GLU A 51 -10.00 -8.96 -7.30
CA GLU A 51 -10.51 -10.27 -7.74
C GLU A 51 -10.97 -11.14 -6.56
N VAL A 52 -10.23 -11.15 -5.45
CA VAL A 52 -10.61 -11.90 -4.24
C VAL A 52 -11.86 -11.31 -3.59
N PHE A 53 -12.01 -9.98 -3.58
CA PHE A 53 -13.15 -9.30 -2.98
C PHE A 53 -14.41 -9.50 -3.83
N LYS A 54 -14.29 -9.47 -5.15
CA LYS A 54 -15.37 -9.87 -6.06
C LYS A 54 -15.86 -11.30 -5.81
N GLU A 55 -14.95 -12.23 -5.54
CA GLU A 55 -15.30 -13.61 -5.17
C GLU A 55 -16.04 -13.67 -3.82
N ALA A 56 -15.70 -12.80 -2.87
CA ALA A 56 -16.32 -12.75 -1.55
C ALA A 56 -17.67 -11.98 -1.51
N LEU A 57 -17.91 -11.03 -2.43
CA LEU A 57 -19.11 -10.17 -2.47
C LEU A 57 -20.45 -10.93 -2.33
N PRO A 58 -20.67 -12.09 -2.99
CA PRO A 58 -21.92 -12.84 -2.85
C PRO A 58 -22.14 -13.42 -1.44
N LEU A 59 -21.07 -13.55 -0.64
CA LEU A 59 -21.10 -14.14 0.69
C LEU A 59 -21.36 -13.12 1.81
N ILE A 60 -21.41 -11.83 1.49
CA ILE A 60 -21.61 -10.75 2.45
C ILE A 60 -23.10 -10.58 2.74
N THR A 61 -23.51 -10.68 4.00
CA THR A 61 -24.92 -10.49 4.42
C THR A 61 -25.19 -9.13 5.07
N ASP A 62 -24.15 -8.39 5.45
CA ASP A 62 -24.25 -7.03 5.96
C ASP A 62 -24.19 -6.05 4.78
N GLU A 63 -25.28 -5.33 4.52
CA GLU A 63 -25.38 -4.43 3.37
C GLU A 63 -24.39 -3.27 3.45
N ARG A 64 -24.11 -2.76 4.65
CA ARG A 64 -23.11 -1.70 4.82
C ARG A 64 -21.71 -2.20 4.49
N LEU A 65 -21.35 -3.40 4.96
CA LEU A 65 -20.07 -4.01 4.61
C LEU A 65 -19.99 -4.29 3.10
N ARG A 66 -21.10 -4.67 2.46
CA ARG A 66 -21.15 -4.84 1.00
C ARG A 66 -20.84 -3.52 0.29
N GLU A 67 -21.46 -2.41 0.70
CA GLU A 67 -21.18 -1.08 0.15
C GLU A 67 -19.72 -0.67 0.35
N GLU A 68 -19.16 -0.86 1.56
CA GLU A 68 -17.75 -0.59 1.86
C GLU A 68 -16.81 -1.42 0.97
N VAL A 69 -17.08 -2.72 0.78
CA VAL A 69 -16.30 -3.60 -0.11
C VAL A 69 -16.38 -3.18 -1.58
N VAL A 70 -17.54 -2.72 -2.05
CA VAL A 70 -17.70 -2.19 -3.41
C VAL A 70 -16.90 -0.90 -3.58
N GLY A 71 -16.96 0.01 -2.61
CA GLY A 71 -16.18 1.25 -2.63
C GLY A 71 -14.67 0.99 -2.62
N PHE A 72 -14.21 0.07 -1.77
CA PHE A 72 -12.83 -0.42 -1.72
C PHE A 72 -12.38 -0.93 -3.10
N ILE A 73 -13.15 -1.82 -3.74
CA ILE A 73 -12.82 -2.33 -5.08
C ILE A 73 -12.63 -1.18 -6.09
N GLY A 74 -13.44 -0.14 -5.99
CA GLY A 74 -13.31 1.06 -6.81
C GLY A 74 -12.01 1.81 -6.56
N GLN A 75 -11.69 2.11 -5.30
CA GLN A 75 -10.47 2.86 -4.92
C GLN A 75 -9.21 2.10 -5.34
N GLU A 76 -9.14 0.79 -5.06
CA GLU A 76 -7.98 -0.03 -5.41
C GLU A 76 -7.70 -0.10 -6.92
N ALA A 77 -8.75 -0.08 -7.74
CA ALA A 77 -8.57 0.00 -9.19
C ALA A 77 -7.92 1.33 -9.61
N MET A 78 -8.23 2.43 -8.92
CA MET A 78 -7.63 3.74 -9.17
C MET A 78 -6.18 3.81 -8.64
N HIS A 79 -5.91 3.25 -7.45
CA HIS A 79 -4.56 3.14 -6.89
C HIS A 79 -3.61 2.42 -7.86
N ALA A 80 -4.03 1.26 -8.37
CA ALA A 80 -3.21 0.46 -9.27
C ALA A 80 -2.89 1.19 -10.58
N SER A 81 -3.85 2.00 -11.08
CA SER A 81 -3.68 2.84 -12.27
C SER A 81 -2.69 3.98 -12.03
N ALA A 82 -2.86 4.72 -10.92
CA ALA A 82 -1.98 5.84 -10.56
C ALA A 82 -0.52 5.39 -10.38
N HIS A 83 -0.31 4.26 -9.71
CA HIS A 83 1.01 3.67 -9.51
C HIS A 83 1.65 3.14 -10.81
N GLN A 84 0.86 2.70 -11.79
CA GLN A 84 1.39 2.34 -13.11
C GLN A 84 2.09 3.54 -13.78
N GLY A 85 1.53 4.76 -13.64
CA GLY A 85 2.18 5.98 -14.13
C GLY A 85 3.55 6.23 -13.50
N ALA A 86 3.71 5.94 -12.20
CA ALA A 86 5.01 6.01 -11.53
C ALA A 86 6.00 4.93 -12.01
N GLN A 87 5.53 3.76 -12.45
CA GLN A 87 6.39 2.75 -13.08
C GLN A 87 6.87 3.20 -14.47
N ASP A 88 5.97 3.74 -15.29
CA ASP A 88 6.31 4.25 -16.63
C ASP A 88 7.35 5.38 -16.52
N HIS A 89 7.25 6.20 -15.47
CA HIS A 89 8.25 7.19 -15.11
C HIS A 89 9.65 6.59 -14.87
N LEU A 90 9.74 5.46 -14.14
CA LEU A 90 11.03 4.77 -13.92
C LEU A 90 11.65 4.33 -15.25
N VAL A 91 10.83 3.81 -16.17
CA VAL A 91 11.27 3.39 -17.51
C VAL A 91 11.85 4.57 -18.30
N ASN A 92 11.17 5.72 -18.27
CA ASN A 92 11.66 6.95 -18.92
C ASN A 92 13.02 7.42 -18.36
N HIS A 93 13.32 7.03 -17.13
CA HIS A 93 14.60 7.26 -16.46
C HIS A 93 15.59 6.09 -16.59
N GLY A 94 15.36 5.15 -17.50
CA GLY A 94 16.27 4.04 -17.77
C GLY A 94 16.32 2.99 -16.65
N ILE A 95 15.32 2.96 -15.77
CA ILE A 95 15.18 1.96 -14.70
C ILE A 95 14.03 1.04 -15.11
N ASP A 96 14.34 -0.15 -15.65
CA ASP A 96 13.33 -1.11 -16.06
C ASP A 96 12.76 -1.89 -14.85
N PRO A 97 11.49 -1.68 -14.43
CA PRO A 97 10.87 -2.45 -13.36
C PRO A 97 10.35 -3.83 -13.84
N GLY A 98 10.26 -4.05 -15.15
CA GLY A 98 9.55 -5.17 -15.77
C GLY A 98 9.95 -6.56 -15.27
N PRO A 99 11.24 -6.92 -15.18
CA PRO A 99 11.66 -8.21 -14.63
C PRO A 99 11.15 -8.49 -13.21
N TYR A 100 11.12 -7.47 -12.35
CA TYR A 100 10.61 -7.60 -11.00
C TYR A 100 9.07 -7.68 -10.98
N VAL A 101 8.40 -6.81 -11.75
CA VAL A 101 6.93 -6.79 -11.87
C VAL A 101 6.40 -8.12 -12.43
N ARG A 102 7.00 -8.68 -13.49
CA ARG A 102 6.61 -9.99 -14.05
C ARG A 102 6.69 -11.14 -13.04
N GLN A 103 7.64 -11.09 -12.11
CA GLN A 103 7.72 -12.09 -11.05
C GLN A 103 6.54 -11.95 -10.07
N LEU A 104 6.16 -10.72 -9.73
CA LEU A 104 5.00 -10.45 -8.88
C LEU A 104 3.70 -10.84 -9.57
N GLU A 105 3.52 -10.47 -10.83
CA GLU A 105 2.39 -10.88 -11.66
C GLU A 105 2.22 -12.40 -11.63
N TRP A 106 3.29 -13.15 -11.88
CA TRP A 106 3.27 -14.61 -11.82
C TRP A 106 2.87 -15.11 -10.42
N PHE A 107 3.42 -14.53 -9.36
CA PHE A 107 3.10 -14.91 -7.99
C PHE A 107 1.62 -14.68 -7.67
N PHE A 108 1.07 -13.50 -7.93
CA PHE A 108 -0.34 -13.19 -7.65
C PHE A 108 -1.28 -14.00 -8.55
N ARG A 109 -1.01 -14.09 -9.85
CA ARG A 109 -1.90 -14.76 -10.82
C ARG A 109 -1.84 -16.28 -10.78
N VAL A 110 -0.69 -16.88 -10.48
CA VAL A 110 -0.52 -18.34 -10.54
C VAL A 110 -0.49 -18.96 -9.16
N ARG A 111 0.22 -18.34 -8.21
CA ARG A 111 0.38 -18.93 -6.86
C ARG A 111 -0.80 -18.59 -5.96
N LEU A 112 -1.34 -17.38 -6.05
CA LEU A 112 -2.42 -16.90 -5.20
C LEU A 112 -3.82 -16.98 -5.83
N ASN A 113 -3.94 -16.94 -7.15
CA ASN A 113 -5.24 -17.07 -7.82
C ASN A 113 -5.54 -18.53 -8.23
N ARG A 114 -5.93 -19.36 -7.27
CA ARG A 114 -6.32 -20.77 -7.48
C ARG A 114 -7.85 -20.95 -7.36
N PRO A 115 -8.60 -20.99 -8.47
CA PRO A 115 -10.06 -21.02 -8.45
C PRO A 115 -10.66 -22.32 -7.90
N ASP A 116 -9.87 -23.40 -7.85
CA ASP A 116 -10.25 -24.71 -7.33
C ASP A 116 -10.08 -24.88 -5.81
N GLY A 117 -9.53 -23.87 -5.12
CA GLY A 117 -9.21 -23.95 -3.68
C GLY A 117 -10.42 -23.92 -2.73
N GLY A 118 -11.61 -23.58 -3.23
CA GLY A 118 -12.86 -23.51 -2.48
C GLY A 118 -12.86 -22.51 -1.30
N ARG A 119 -13.85 -22.63 -0.41
CA ARG A 119 -14.08 -21.67 0.70
C ARG A 119 -12.87 -21.51 1.62
N ARG A 120 -12.14 -22.59 1.93
CA ARG A 120 -10.94 -22.52 2.79
C ARG A 120 -9.85 -21.65 2.17
N TRP A 121 -9.65 -21.76 0.86
CA TRP A 121 -8.67 -20.95 0.16
C TRP A 121 -9.07 -19.48 0.07
N LEU A 122 -10.35 -19.19 -0.18
CA LEU A 122 -10.88 -17.83 -0.10
C LEU A 122 -10.61 -17.20 1.27
N VAL A 123 -10.93 -17.92 2.36
CA VAL A 123 -10.67 -17.45 3.73
C VAL A 123 -9.19 -17.15 3.97
N SER A 124 -8.28 -18.01 3.51
CA SER A 124 -6.85 -17.76 3.65
C SER A 124 -6.40 -16.52 2.88
N ARG A 125 -6.93 -16.29 1.68
CA ARG A 125 -6.62 -15.09 0.89
C ARG A 125 -7.16 -13.82 1.54
N LEU A 126 -8.41 -13.82 2.01
CA LEU A 126 -8.99 -12.70 2.75
C LEU A 126 -8.18 -12.37 4.01
N ALA A 127 -7.72 -13.39 4.75
CA ALA A 127 -6.85 -13.19 5.91
C ALA A 127 -5.51 -12.55 5.53
N VAL A 128 -4.91 -12.95 4.40
CA VAL A 128 -3.68 -12.35 3.88
C VAL A 128 -3.92 -10.91 3.46
N ILE A 129 -5.00 -10.61 2.74
CA ILE A 129 -5.35 -9.23 2.34
C ILE A 129 -5.52 -8.36 3.59
N ALA A 130 -6.30 -8.80 4.58
CA ALA A 130 -6.46 -8.07 5.85
C ALA A 130 -5.14 -7.83 6.60
N ALA A 131 -4.13 -8.69 6.41
CA ALA A 131 -2.80 -8.48 6.98
C ALA A 131 -1.95 -7.50 6.14
N VAL A 132 -2.04 -7.55 4.81
CA VAL A 132 -1.35 -6.60 3.92
C VAL A 132 -1.93 -5.20 4.09
N GLU A 133 -3.26 -5.07 4.17
CA GLU A 133 -3.98 -3.81 4.38
C GLU A 133 -3.64 -3.13 5.71
N HIS A 134 -3.37 -3.91 6.75
CA HIS A 134 -2.82 -3.33 7.99
C HIS A 134 -1.44 -2.70 7.75
N MET A 135 -0.62 -3.30 6.87
CA MET A 135 0.70 -2.77 6.55
C MET A 135 0.63 -1.56 5.61
N THR A 136 -0.30 -1.53 4.66
CA THR A 136 -0.55 -0.35 3.81
C THR A 136 -1.06 0.79 4.68
N ALA A 137 -2.10 0.59 5.50
CA ALA A 137 -2.60 1.60 6.45
C ALA A 137 -1.49 2.17 7.36
N PHE A 138 -0.55 1.33 7.81
CA PHE A 138 0.63 1.78 8.55
C PHE A 138 1.55 2.69 7.73
N LEU A 139 1.87 2.31 6.48
CA LEU A 139 2.72 3.10 5.59
C LEU A 139 2.03 4.43 5.22
N SER A 140 0.74 4.36 4.97
CA SER A 140 -0.16 5.45 4.67
C SER A 140 -0.20 6.49 5.77
N GLN A 141 -0.41 6.06 7.02
CA GLN A 141 -0.35 6.97 8.16
C GLN A 141 1.06 7.58 8.30
N TRP A 142 2.12 6.78 8.11
CA TRP A 142 3.49 7.29 8.19
C TRP A 142 3.77 8.39 7.15
N VAL A 143 3.31 8.25 5.90
CA VAL A 143 3.59 9.24 4.86
C VAL A 143 2.78 10.52 5.02
N LEU A 144 1.55 10.41 5.53
CA LEU A 144 0.74 11.57 5.95
C LEU A 144 1.39 12.35 7.09
N ASP A 145 2.05 11.64 8.02
CA ASP A 145 2.70 12.22 9.19
C ASP A 145 4.18 12.58 9.00
N SER A 146 4.72 12.53 7.78
CA SER A 146 6.17 12.68 7.54
C SER A 146 6.57 14.11 7.15
N PRO A 147 6.91 15.01 8.10
CA PRO A 147 7.49 16.31 7.78
C PRO A 147 8.91 16.17 7.22
N LYS A 148 9.58 15.04 7.47
CA LYS A 148 10.96 14.80 7.03
C LYS A 148 11.09 14.64 5.52
N LEU A 149 10.04 14.18 4.84
CA LEU A 149 10.01 14.18 3.37
C LEU A 149 9.90 15.61 2.83
N ASP A 150 9.09 16.48 3.45
CA ASP A 150 8.98 17.89 3.06
C ASP A 150 10.29 18.66 3.34
N GLU A 151 10.88 18.48 4.52
CA GLU A 151 12.18 19.07 4.88
C GLU A 151 13.31 18.61 3.93
N ALA A 152 13.25 17.36 3.46
CA ALA A 152 14.17 16.82 2.46
C ALA A 152 13.91 17.33 1.04
N LYS A 153 12.88 18.16 0.84
CA LYS A 153 12.45 18.69 -0.46
C LYS A 153 12.09 17.57 -1.44
N ALA A 154 11.40 16.54 -0.94
CA ALA A 154 10.85 15.51 -1.82
C ALA A 154 9.86 16.12 -2.82
N ASP A 155 9.85 15.61 -4.05
CA ASP A 155 9.06 16.19 -5.14
C ASP A 155 7.57 16.19 -4.80
N PRO A 156 6.87 17.34 -4.95
CA PRO A 156 5.48 17.47 -4.56
C PRO A 156 4.54 16.55 -5.35
N THR A 157 4.86 16.20 -6.60
CA THR A 157 4.02 15.31 -7.42
C THR A 157 4.01 13.90 -6.84
N MET A 158 5.20 13.40 -6.46
CA MET A 158 5.29 12.08 -5.86
C MET A 158 4.68 12.07 -4.45
N LEU A 159 4.91 13.11 -3.66
CA LEU A 159 4.27 13.22 -2.35
C LEU A 159 2.75 13.27 -2.45
N ASP A 160 2.20 13.94 -3.47
CA ASP A 160 0.76 13.97 -3.72
C ASP A 160 0.21 12.58 -4.01
N LEU A 161 0.84 11.81 -4.90
CA LEU A 161 0.44 10.41 -5.13
C LEU A 161 0.50 9.57 -3.85
N LEU A 162 1.60 9.65 -3.11
CA LEU A 162 1.81 8.82 -1.92
C LEU A 162 0.82 9.15 -0.80
N ARG A 163 0.54 10.44 -0.59
CA ARG A 163 -0.38 10.90 0.46
C ARG A 163 -1.84 10.82 0.03
N TRP A 164 -2.17 10.95 -1.25
CA TRP A 164 -3.52 10.68 -1.78
C TRP A 164 -3.89 9.23 -1.55
N HIS A 165 -3.05 8.31 -2.04
CA HIS A 165 -3.22 6.89 -1.81
C HIS A 165 -3.25 6.62 -0.29
N GLY A 166 -2.30 7.17 0.47
CA GLY A 166 -2.29 7.01 1.92
C GLY A 166 -3.56 7.50 2.62
N ALA A 167 -4.18 8.57 2.16
CA ALA A 167 -5.44 9.04 2.72
C ALA A 167 -6.60 8.07 2.41
N GLU A 168 -6.71 7.56 1.19
CA GLU A 168 -7.73 6.56 0.83
C GLU A 168 -7.52 5.24 1.60
N GLU A 169 -6.27 4.80 1.77
CA GLU A 169 -5.92 3.65 2.62
C GLU A 169 -6.39 3.82 4.07
N VAL A 170 -6.34 5.05 4.60
CA VAL A 170 -6.88 5.36 5.92
C VAL A 170 -8.42 5.34 5.89
N GLU A 171 -9.08 5.85 4.85
CA GLU A 171 -10.54 5.78 4.70
C GLU A 171 -11.04 4.33 4.78
N HIS A 172 -10.35 3.39 4.12
CA HIS A 172 -10.78 1.99 4.01
C HIS A 172 -10.04 0.97 4.89
N ARG A 173 -9.16 1.42 5.79
CA ARG A 173 -8.29 0.58 6.65
C ARG A 173 -8.94 -0.61 7.37
N SER A 174 -10.25 -0.55 7.62
CA SER A 174 -10.98 -1.62 8.31
C SER A 174 -11.67 -2.60 7.37
N VAL A 175 -11.89 -2.26 6.09
CA VAL A 175 -12.78 -3.02 5.18
C VAL A 175 -12.29 -4.46 4.98
N ALA A 176 -11.01 -4.65 4.68
CA ALA A 176 -10.46 -5.99 4.49
C ALA A 176 -10.52 -6.85 5.75
N PHE A 177 -10.28 -6.23 6.91
CA PHE A 177 -10.38 -6.89 8.21
C PHE A 177 -11.83 -7.27 8.51
N ASP A 178 -12.77 -6.34 8.33
CA ASP A 178 -14.19 -6.54 8.59
C ASP A 178 -14.77 -7.61 7.66
N LEU A 179 -14.35 -7.63 6.40
CA LEU A 179 -14.69 -8.70 5.44
C LEU A 179 -14.17 -10.07 5.90
N PHE A 180 -12.90 -10.16 6.32
CA PHE A 180 -12.37 -11.40 6.88
C PHE A 180 -13.13 -11.83 8.15
N MET A 181 -13.45 -10.88 9.03
CA MET A 181 -14.18 -11.15 10.27
C MET A 181 -15.62 -11.61 10.01
N HIS A 182 -16.26 -11.07 8.98
CA HIS A 182 -17.60 -11.45 8.55
C HIS A 182 -17.66 -12.88 7.99
N ILE A 183 -16.68 -13.28 7.18
CA ILE A 183 -16.68 -14.59 6.51
C ILE A 183 -16.12 -15.71 7.40
N ASP A 184 -15.10 -15.42 8.23
CA ASP A 184 -14.40 -16.44 9.03
C ASP A 184 -14.17 -16.03 10.48
N GLY A 185 -13.57 -14.86 10.71
CA GLY A 185 -13.36 -14.29 12.04
C GLY A 185 -12.44 -15.06 12.99
N ARG A 186 -11.81 -16.16 12.56
CA ARG A 186 -10.95 -16.95 13.45
C ARG A 186 -9.61 -16.25 13.66
N PHE A 187 -9.33 -15.89 14.91
CA PHE A 187 -8.06 -15.28 15.32
C PHE A 187 -6.83 -16.06 14.84
N ALA A 188 -6.86 -17.40 14.88
CA ALA A 188 -5.74 -18.23 14.44
C ALA A 188 -5.39 -18.03 12.96
N ASN A 189 -6.40 -17.94 12.07
CA ASN A 189 -6.21 -17.70 10.65
C ASN A 189 -5.64 -16.30 10.40
N ARG A 190 -6.20 -15.30 11.10
CA ARG A 190 -5.75 -13.90 11.04
C ARG A 190 -4.28 -13.75 11.48
N ALA A 191 -3.94 -14.33 12.62
CA ALA A 191 -2.58 -14.30 13.17
C ALA A 191 -1.59 -15.07 12.28
N ALA A 192 -1.98 -16.24 11.77
CA ALA A 192 -1.15 -17.01 10.84
C ALA A 192 -0.90 -16.25 9.53
N ALA A 193 -1.93 -15.58 8.99
CA ALA A 193 -1.80 -14.76 7.79
C ALA A 193 -0.81 -13.61 8.00
N MET A 194 -0.91 -12.87 9.11
CA MET A 194 0.06 -11.81 9.45
C MET A 194 1.48 -12.34 9.62
N ALA A 195 1.64 -13.49 10.29
CA ALA A 195 2.94 -14.14 10.48
C ALA A 195 3.61 -14.59 9.16
N VAL A 196 2.82 -14.81 8.10
CA VAL A 196 3.33 -15.12 6.74
C VAL A 196 3.51 -13.85 5.91
N ALA A 197 2.52 -12.96 5.93
CA ALA A 197 2.46 -11.78 5.06
C ALA A 197 3.61 -10.80 5.36
N VAL A 198 3.86 -10.44 6.62
CA VAL A 198 4.90 -9.44 6.94
C VAL A 198 6.30 -9.90 6.56
N PRO A 199 6.77 -11.11 6.92
CA PRO A 199 8.08 -11.57 6.47
C PRO A 199 8.20 -11.63 4.94
N PHE A 200 7.14 -12.06 4.25
CA PHE A 200 7.10 -12.06 2.79
C PHE A 200 7.20 -10.65 2.21
N LEU A 201 6.43 -9.69 2.73
CA LEU A 201 6.47 -8.29 2.32
C LEU A 201 7.86 -7.69 2.58
N VAL A 202 8.45 -7.89 3.75
CA VAL A 202 9.80 -7.40 4.07
C VAL A 202 10.85 -8.00 3.12
N TRP A 203 10.72 -9.29 2.80
CA TRP A 203 11.60 -9.96 1.84
C TRP A 203 11.46 -9.37 0.42
N GLN A 204 10.22 -9.21 -0.07
CA GLN A 204 9.94 -8.60 -1.37
C GLN A 204 10.42 -7.15 -1.42
N TRP A 205 10.13 -6.35 -0.38
CA TRP A 205 10.62 -4.98 -0.29
C TRP A 205 12.14 -4.92 -0.39
N SER A 206 12.82 -5.76 0.38
CA SER A 206 14.28 -5.83 0.38
C SER A 206 14.86 -6.30 -0.96
N ARG A 207 14.15 -7.15 -1.70
CA ARG A 207 14.53 -7.53 -3.08
C ARG A 207 14.29 -6.38 -4.04
N GLY A 208 13.14 -5.72 -3.98
CA GLY A 208 12.78 -4.58 -4.83
C GLY A 208 13.77 -3.44 -4.69
N VAL A 209 14.17 -3.09 -3.46
CA VAL A 209 15.16 -2.02 -3.23
C VAL A 209 16.50 -2.40 -3.84
N ARG A 210 16.97 -3.64 -3.64
CA ARG A 210 18.23 -4.11 -4.24
C ARG A 210 18.16 -4.10 -5.76
N TYR A 211 17.02 -4.50 -6.32
CA TYR A 211 16.78 -4.50 -7.76
C TYR A 211 16.80 -3.08 -8.34
N LEU A 212 15.97 -2.17 -7.81
CA LEU A 212 15.92 -0.78 -8.27
C LEU A 212 17.26 -0.06 -8.14
N MET A 213 17.96 -0.23 -7.01
CA MET A 213 19.30 0.34 -6.82
C MET A 213 20.34 -0.23 -7.80
N ALA A 214 20.21 -1.49 -8.22
CA ALA A 214 21.11 -2.12 -9.18
C ALA A 214 20.78 -1.75 -10.63
N SER A 215 19.50 -1.50 -10.93
CA SER A 215 19.03 -1.08 -12.25
C SER A 215 19.19 0.42 -12.50
N ASP A 216 19.54 1.22 -11.50
CA ASP A 216 19.62 2.67 -11.62
C ASP A 216 21.00 3.16 -12.08
N PRO A 217 21.11 3.74 -13.29
CA PRO A 217 22.40 4.21 -13.82
C PRO A 217 22.98 5.41 -13.06
N ARG A 218 22.21 6.06 -12.19
CA ARG A 218 22.63 7.27 -11.46
C ARG A 218 23.34 6.98 -10.15
N THR A 219 23.39 5.72 -9.70
CA THR A 219 24.01 5.36 -8.43
C THR A 219 24.80 4.07 -8.52
N THR A 220 25.93 4.02 -7.83
CA THR A 220 26.72 2.79 -7.63
C THR A 220 26.53 2.23 -6.21
N GLN A 221 25.68 2.86 -5.39
CA GLN A 221 25.43 2.44 -4.02
C GLN A 221 24.71 1.09 -4.00
N LYS A 222 25.25 0.15 -3.22
CA LYS A 222 24.59 -1.13 -2.94
C LYS A 222 23.72 -1.01 -1.68
N ALA A 223 22.45 -1.41 -1.78
CA ALA A 223 21.52 -1.41 -0.64
C ALA A 223 21.96 -2.38 0.46
N ARG A 224 22.09 -1.88 1.70
CA ARG A 224 22.43 -2.66 2.89
C ARG A 224 21.39 -2.45 4.00
N TRP A 225 21.31 -3.41 4.92
CA TRP A 225 20.40 -3.31 6.08
C TRP A 225 20.69 -2.10 6.99
N ARG A 226 21.93 -1.62 7.05
CA ARG A 226 22.25 -0.39 7.79
C ARG A 226 21.63 0.87 7.16
N ASP A 227 21.36 0.85 5.86
CA ASP A 227 20.83 2.00 5.13
C ASP A 227 19.35 2.21 5.49
N ILE A 228 18.57 1.14 5.65
CA ILE A 228 17.19 1.23 6.15
C ILE A 228 17.14 1.78 7.58
N VAL A 229 18.08 1.37 8.44
CA VAL A 229 18.18 1.90 9.81
C VAL A 229 18.55 3.38 9.79
N LYS A 230 19.53 3.79 8.96
CA LYS A 230 19.95 5.19 8.84
C LYS A 230 18.84 6.08 8.27
N ALA A 231 18.21 5.67 7.17
CA ALA A 231 17.10 6.40 6.56
C ALA A 231 15.90 6.50 7.51
N GLY A 232 15.58 5.41 8.23
CA GLY A 232 14.51 5.38 9.21
C GLY A 232 14.75 6.31 10.40
N ARG A 233 15.99 6.42 10.89
CA ARG A 233 16.36 7.39 11.94
C ARG A 233 16.24 8.85 11.48
N ARG A 234 16.43 9.09 10.18
CA ARG A 234 16.26 10.42 9.56
C ARG A 234 14.80 10.72 9.21
N GLY A 235 13.90 9.75 9.36
CA GLY A 235 12.49 9.88 9.03
C GLY A 235 12.17 9.88 7.53
N LEU A 236 13.12 9.50 6.67
CA LEU A 236 12.90 9.44 5.22
C LEU A 236 12.16 8.17 4.77
N VAL A 237 12.12 7.17 5.65
CA VAL A 237 11.37 5.91 5.50
C VAL A 237 10.83 5.51 6.88
N PRO A 238 9.84 4.61 6.99
CA PRO A 238 9.39 4.11 8.28
C PRO A 238 10.53 3.48 9.07
N SER A 239 10.64 3.81 10.36
CA SER A 239 11.66 3.20 11.21
C SER A 239 11.32 1.74 11.54
N THR A 240 12.35 0.89 11.66
CA THR A 240 12.16 -0.53 11.98
C THR A 240 11.43 -0.78 13.32
N PRO A 241 11.62 0.02 14.40
CA PRO A 241 10.83 -0.14 15.61
C PRO A 241 9.36 0.26 15.43
N HIS A 242 9.08 1.25 14.57
CA HIS A 242 7.71 1.68 14.29
C HIS A 242 6.94 0.57 13.57
N LEU A 243 7.56 -0.01 12.53
CA LEU A 243 7.06 -1.17 11.81
C LEU A 243 6.78 -2.34 12.76
N ALA A 244 7.76 -2.72 13.59
CA ALA A 244 7.61 -3.84 14.53
C ALA A 244 6.46 -3.62 15.52
N ARG A 245 6.33 -2.41 16.09
CA ARG A 245 5.22 -2.08 17.01
C ARG A 245 3.86 -2.19 16.32
N SER A 246 3.74 -1.71 15.08
CA SER A 246 2.51 -1.83 14.30
C SER A 246 2.15 -3.29 14.07
N THR A 247 3.10 -4.11 13.59
CA THR A 247 2.89 -5.55 13.39
C THR A 247 2.48 -6.27 14.68
N LEU A 248 3.12 -5.97 15.81
CA LEU A 248 2.79 -6.59 17.10
C LEU A 248 1.38 -6.23 17.61
N ARG A 249 0.84 -5.04 17.27
CA ARG A 249 -0.55 -4.69 17.62
C ARG A 249 -1.56 -5.61 16.98
N TYR A 250 -1.34 -6.02 15.73
CA TYR A 250 -2.25 -6.89 14.97
C TYR A 250 -2.47 -8.27 15.62
N PHE A 251 -1.48 -8.76 16.38
CA PHE A 251 -1.57 -10.04 17.10
C PHE A 251 -2.44 -9.98 18.37
N LYS A 252 -2.93 -8.81 18.79
CA LYS A 252 -3.86 -8.71 19.93
C LYS A 252 -5.24 -9.23 19.55
N ARG A 253 -5.89 -10.03 20.40
CA ARG A 253 -7.25 -10.54 20.14
C ARG A 253 -8.29 -9.43 19.97
N SER A 254 -8.18 -8.35 20.75
CA SER A 254 -9.05 -7.17 20.70
C SER A 254 -8.69 -6.16 19.62
N TYR A 255 -7.68 -6.44 18.78
CA TYR A 255 -7.26 -5.54 17.72
C TYR A 255 -8.36 -5.32 16.68
N HIS A 256 -8.54 -4.06 16.27
CA HIS A 256 -9.35 -3.63 15.14
C HIS A 256 -8.63 -2.48 14.39
N PRO A 257 -8.58 -2.45 13.05
CA PRO A 257 -7.83 -1.44 12.30
C PRO A 257 -8.34 0.00 12.43
N SER A 258 -9.60 0.21 12.83
CA SER A 258 -10.16 1.55 13.03
C SER A 258 -9.34 2.45 13.98
N GLN A 259 -8.56 1.85 14.88
CA GLN A 259 -7.65 2.56 15.80
C GLN A 259 -6.33 3.02 15.15
N GLU A 260 -6.04 2.56 13.93
CA GLU A 260 -4.85 2.95 13.18
C GLU A 260 -5.20 4.18 12.33
N GLY A 261 -4.38 5.23 12.39
CA GLY A 261 -4.57 6.46 11.64
C GLY A 261 -5.77 7.33 12.03
N SER A 262 -5.91 8.47 11.36
CA SER A 262 -7.00 9.43 11.60
C SER A 262 -7.80 9.70 10.32
N THR A 263 -9.10 9.41 10.38
CA THR A 263 -10.01 9.66 9.25
C THR A 263 -10.14 11.15 8.99
N SER A 264 -10.15 11.97 10.05
CA SER A 264 -10.22 13.43 9.90
C SER A 264 -8.98 14.00 9.19
N GLN A 265 -7.79 13.46 9.44
CA GLN A 265 -6.57 13.84 8.73
C GLN A 265 -6.61 13.40 7.26
N ALA A 266 -7.05 12.18 6.99
CA ALA A 266 -7.20 11.67 5.63
C ALA A 266 -8.13 12.55 4.79
N VAL A 267 -9.32 12.86 5.32
CA VAL A 267 -10.29 13.76 4.68
C VAL A 267 -9.70 15.16 4.47
N ALA A 268 -9.00 15.70 5.47
CA ALA A 268 -8.36 17.01 5.34
C ALA A 268 -7.29 17.02 4.24
N TYR A 269 -6.52 15.94 4.11
CA TYR A 269 -5.54 15.82 3.04
C TYR A 269 -6.22 15.73 1.66
N LEU A 270 -7.22 14.85 1.51
CA LEU A 270 -7.96 14.69 0.25
C LEU A 270 -8.64 15.99 -0.21
N ALA A 271 -9.07 16.84 0.73
CA ALA A 271 -9.63 18.16 0.44
C ALA A 271 -8.58 19.20 -0.03
N SER A 272 -7.28 18.90 0.09
CA SER A 272 -6.18 19.79 -0.31
C SER A 272 -5.22 19.17 -1.34
N SER A 273 -5.35 17.88 -1.65
CA SER A 273 -4.58 17.19 -2.68
C SER A 273 -4.87 17.79 -4.06
N PRO A 274 -3.85 18.31 -4.77
CA PRO A 274 -4.02 18.81 -6.13
C PRO A 274 -4.65 17.78 -7.07
N ALA A 275 -4.21 16.52 -7.02
CA ALA A 275 -4.76 15.46 -7.87
C ALA A 275 -6.21 15.12 -7.52
N ALA A 276 -6.55 15.02 -6.23
CA ALA A 276 -7.93 14.73 -5.80
C ALA A 276 -8.90 15.88 -6.15
N LEU A 277 -8.46 17.14 -5.99
CA LEU A 277 -9.25 18.32 -6.36
C LEU A 277 -9.49 18.39 -7.87
N ALA A 278 -8.52 18.00 -8.68
CA ALA A 278 -8.67 17.96 -10.13
C ALA A 278 -9.64 16.86 -10.59
N ALA A 279 -9.69 15.73 -9.89
CA ALA A 279 -10.61 14.62 -10.19
C ALA A 279 -12.07 14.89 -9.76
N GLY A 280 -12.30 15.85 -8.87
CA GLY A 280 -13.63 16.24 -8.40
C GLY A 280 -14.33 17.33 -9.24
N GLN A 281 -13.66 17.86 -10.27
CA GLN A 281 -14.19 18.84 -11.22
C GLN A 281 -14.77 18.16 -12.46
#